data_AF-A0A9Q9UWG6-F1
#
_entry.id   AF-A0A9Q9UWG6-F1
#
_cell.length_a   1.000
_cell.length_b   1.000
_cell.length_c   1.000
_cell.angle_alpha   90.00
_cell.angle_beta   90.00
_cell.angle_gamma   90.00
#
_symmetry.space_group_name_H-M   'P 1'
#
loop_
_entity.id
_entity.type
_entity.pdbx_description
1 polymer ?
#
loop_
_entity_poly.entity_id
_entity_poly.type
_entity_poly.pdbx_seq_one_letter_code
_entity_poly.pdbx_strand_id
1 'polypeptide(L)'
;MEKSWFSATLFAAGFQNLQPLAFAQGRQSLKRDLWSIFSESFTSFLAESTGPENRVQKSKKIRIFLRADQRQIINQWLGVSRYVFNKTLEIIFDGEVKANWFAIKTDILNSLPEWCKAVPYQIKSIAIKDACPAIREAKKKYHLTGQINRVSFRSRKNPVQSCYIPKSAVLAQGIYPKKLGELTFAETLAENICDCRLTSTNGYYYLVVPHKTTRNKTENQGRVVALDPGVRTFLTFFSENSVGKIGEGDFSRIQRLCSHLDRLISKISFSKGKQKRRMRKAARRITLKIKNLINELHHKAARFLVDYFDVILLPTFETSQMSKRGSRKIRSKTVRNLLSFAHYRFKEFLKYKALLTGKLVVDVCEAYTSQTVSWTGERVLIGGSKIIKSKIDGQKMDRDINKWRSWNISAGFSRYTLGEKSSCIGGLICILVDIGS
;
A
#
# COMPACT_ATOMS: atom_id res chain seq x y z
N MET A 1 13.35 -9.08 22.55
CA MET A 1 12.06 -8.77 21.89
C MET A 1 11.78 -7.28 22.06
N GLU A 2 11.93 -6.48 21.00
CA GLU A 2 11.51 -5.06 21.06
C GLU A 2 9.97 -5.00 21.13
N LYS A 3 9.44 -4.31 22.14
CA LYS A 3 7.99 -4.05 22.29
C LYS A 3 7.48 -3.40 21.00
N SER A 4 6.49 -4.05 20.36
CA SER A 4 5.81 -3.52 19.18
C SER A 4 5.22 -2.15 19.50
N TRP A 5 5.62 -1.11 18.77
CA TRP A 5 5.08 0.24 18.89
C TRP A 5 3.63 0.38 18.39
N PHE A 6 3.10 -0.63 17.70
CA PHE A 6 1.74 -0.64 17.17
C PHE A 6 0.70 -0.71 18.29
N SER A 7 -0.19 0.28 18.35
CA SER A 7 -1.38 0.27 19.20
C SER A 7 -2.64 0.04 18.36
N ALA A 8 -3.45 -0.93 18.78
CA ALA A 8 -4.83 -1.10 18.34
C ALA A 8 -5.70 -1.10 19.59
N THR A 9 -6.54 -0.07 19.72
CA THR A 9 -7.49 0.05 20.83
C THR A 9 -8.87 -0.32 20.32
N LEU A 10 -9.49 -1.33 20.93
CA LEU A 10 -10.85 -1.75 20.65
C LEU A 10 -11.76 -1.21 21.75
N PHE A 11 -12.83 -0.52 21.38
CA PHE A 11 -13.91 -0.17 22.29
C PHE A 11 -15.13 -1.03 21.91
N ALA A 12 -15.62 -1.83 22.86
CA ALA A 12 -16.88 -2.53 22.70
C ALA A 12 -18.04 -1.52 22.79
N ALA A 13 -18.95 -1.55 21.84
CA ALA A 13 -20.16 -0.72 21.89
C ALA A 13 -21.19 -1.39 22.82
N GLY A 14 -20.88 -1.43 24.11
CA GLY A 14 -21.82 -1.80 25.18
C GLY A 14 -22.14 -0.56 26.01
N PHE A 15 -23.41 -0.14 25.99
CA PHE A 15 -24.07 0.84 26.85
C PHE A 15 -23.19 1.72 27.77
N GLN A 16 -23.11 3.01 27.40
CA GLN A 16 -22.82 4.17 28.25
C GLN A 16 -21.50 4.29 29.02
N ASN A 17 -20.56 3.34 29.02
CA ASN A 17 -19.25 3.59 29.67
C ASN A 17 -18.06 3.04 28.86
N LEU A 18 -17.30 3.95 28.25
CA LEU A 18 -16.04 3.66 27.54
C LEU A 18 -14.92 3.35 28.54
N GLN A 19 -14.65 2.07 28.82
CA GLN A 19 -13.36 1.65 29.40
C GLN A 19 -12.51 0.87 28.38
N PRO A 20 -11.19 1.16 28.28
CA PRO A 20 -10.29 0.48 27.36
C PRO A 20 -9.91 -0.92 27.85
N LEU A 21 -10.07 -1.93 27.00
CA LEU A 21 -9.44 -3.25 27.20
C LEU A 21 -8.03 -3.24 26.59
N ALA A 22 -7.01 -3.21 27.44
CA ALA A 22 -5.61 -3.32 27.01
C ALA A 22 -5.22 -4.80 26.81
N PHE A 23 -4.83 -5.18 25.59
CA PHE A 23 -4.27 -6.51 25.33
C PHE A 23 -2.77 -6.55 25.67
N ALA A 24 -2.43 -7.14 26.82
CA ALA A 24 -1.09 -7.67 27.08
C ALA A 24 -1.06 -9.14 26.67
N GLN A 25 -0.08 -9.55 25.88
CA GLN A 25 0.10 -10.95 25.48
C GLN A 25 0.47 -11.81 26.70
N GLY A 26 -0.46 -12.65 27.13
CA GLY A 26 -0.22 -13.79 28.00
C GLY A 26 -1.17 -14.91 27.58
N ARG A 27 -0.62 -16.06 27.18
CA ARG A 27 -1.41 -17.29 27.00
C ARG A 27 -1.97 -17.69 28.36
N GLN A 28 -3.28 -17.58 28.55
CA GLN A 28 -3.98 -18.39 29.55
C GLN A 28 -5.37 -18.74 29.01
N SER A 29 -5.64 -20.05 29.01
CA SER A 29 -6.92 -20.64 28.67
C SER A 29 -7.96 -20.21 29.70
N LEU A 30 -9.03 -19.58 29.26
CA LEU A 30 -10.26 -19.46 30.03
C LEU A 30 -11.42 -19.93 29.15
N LYS A 31 -11.76 -21.21 29.31
CA LYS A 31 -13.12 -21.71 29.09
C LYS A 31 -14.01 -20.98 30.09
N ARG A 32 -15.02 -20.27 29.61
CA ARG A 32 -16.26 -20.02 30.36
C ARG A 32 -17.37 -19.72 29.36
N ASP A 33 -18.35 -20.61 29.40
CA ASP A 33 -19.56 -20.65 28.62
C ASP A 33 -20.43 -19.42 28.85
N LEU A 34 -20.87 -18.77 27.77
CA LEU A 34 -22.12 -17.99 27.76
C LEU A 34 -22.84 -18.25 26.44
N TRP A 35 -24.14 -18.46 26.58
CA TRP A 35 -24.99 -19.26 25.73
C TRP A 35 -25.25 -18.76 24.32
N SER A 36 -25.47 -19.76 23.48
CA SER A 36 -26.13 -19.78 22.17
C SER A 36 -27.42 -18.95 22.14
N ILE A 37 -27.47 -18.00 21.21
CA ILE A 37 -28.72 -17.65 20.52
C ILE A 37 -28.44 -17.80 19.02
N PHE A 38 -28.97 -18.89 18.46
CA PHE A 38 -29.04 -19.13 17.04
C PHE A 38 -29.95 -18.09 16.36
N SER A 39 -29.58 -17.70 15.14
CA SER A 39 -30.52 -17.30 14.11
C SER A 39 -30.04 -17.89 12.79
N GLU A 40 -30.96 -18.56 12.10
CA GLU A 40 -30.74 -19.46 10.98
C GLU A 40 -30.45 -18.73 9.66
N SER A 41 -29.64 -19.40 8.84
CA SER A 41 -29.56 -19.33 7.37
C SER A 41 -29.13 -18.01 6.70
N PHE A 42 -27.87 -17.98 6.27
CA PHE A 42 -27.48 -17.36 5.00
C PHE A 42 -26.52 -18.29 4.26
N THR A 43 -27.07 -19.30 3.60
CA THR A 43 -26.37 -20.05 2.56
C THR A 43 -26.36 -19.22 1.28
N SER A 44 -25.27 -18.50 1.03
CA SER A 44 -24.90 -18.14 -0.34
C SER A 44 -23.61 -18.87 -0.70
N PHE A 45 -23.77 -20.08 -1.24
CA PHE A 45 -22.67 -20.80 -1.87
C PHE A 45 -22.32 -20.05 -3.16
N LEU A 46 -21.15 -19.41 -3.20
CA LEU A 46 -20.53 -19.09 -4.47
C LEU A 46 -20.11 -20.42 -5.09
N ALA A 47 -20.79 -20.81 -6.17
CA ALA A 47 -20.64 -22.09 -6.86
C ALA A 47 -19.18 -22.58 -6.94
N GLU A 48 -18.99 -23.86 -6.63
CA GLU A 48 -17.72 -24.56 -6.81
C GLU A 48 -17.29 -24.50 -8.28
N SER A 49 -16.34 -23.61 -8.57
CA SER A 49 -15.47 -23.74 -9.73
C SER A 49 -14.18 -24.42 -9.27
N THR A 50 -14.14 -25.75 -9.40
CA THR A 50 -12.90 -26.53 -9.37
C THR A 50 -12.11 -26.26 -10.66
N GLY A 51 -11.46 -25.10 -10.72
CA GLY A 51 -10.55 -24.70 -11.80
C GLY A 51 -9.24 -24.12 -11.26
N PRO A 52 -8.22 -23.90 -12.13
CA PRO A 52 -6.89 -23.36 -11.77
C PRO A 52 -6.87 -21.93 -11.18
N GLU A 53 -8.04 -21.38 -10.84
CA GLU A 53 -8.29 -20.01 -10.36
C GLU A 53 -7.81 -19.72 -8.93
N ASN A 54 -7.42 -20.75 -8.17
CA ASN A 54 -6.97 -20.59 -6.78
C ASN A 54 -5.49 -20.24 -6.59
N ARG A 55 -4.71 -20.09 -7.68
CA ARG A 55 -3.28 -19.74 -7.61
C ARG A 55 -3.09 -18.23 -7.71
N VAL A 56 -2.55 -17.61 -6.66
CA VAL A 56 -2.20 -16.18 -6.66
C VAL A 56 -0.68 -16.01 -6.60
N GLN A 57 -0.19 -14.97 -7.28
CA GLN A 57 1.20 -14.59 -7.23
C GLN A 57 1.46 -13.65 -6.03
N LYS A 58 2.30 -14.10 -5.09
CA LYS A 58 2.85 -13.25 -4.02
C LYS A 58 4.29 -12.90 -4.32
N SER A 59 4.77 -11.78 -3.78
CA SER A 59 6.19 -11.44 -3.83
C SER A 59 6.73 -11.22 -2.43
N LYS A 60 7.89 -11.82 -2.15
CA LYS A 60 8.68 -11.53 -0.94
C LYS A 60 9.85 -10.64 -1.32
N LYS A 61 10.15 -9.66 -0.49
CA LYS A 61 11.29 -8.77 -0.66
C LYS A 61 12.33 -9.09 0.42
N ILE A 62 13.27 -9.97 0.08
CA ILE A 62 14.25 -10.51 1.02
C ILE A 62 15.50 -9.63 1.00
N ARG A 63 15.97 -9.23 2.18
CA ARG A 63 17.22 -8.46 2.30
C ARG A 63 18.42 -9.39 2.13
N ILE A 64 19.42 -8.94 1.38
CA ILE A 64 20.68 -9.66 1.19
C ILE A 64 21.80 -8.87 1.85
N PHE A 65 22.67 -9.57 2.55
CA PHE A 65 23.91 -9.02 3.09
C PHE A 65 25.06 -9.37 2.17
N LEU A 66 25.81 -8.35 1.75
CA LEU A 66 26.87 -8.48 0.76
C LEU A 66 28.19 -8.00 1.32
N ARG A 67 29.25 -8.73 1.00
CA ARG A 67 30.65 -8.32 1.20
C ARG A 67 31.07 -7.27 0.15
N ALA A 68 32.27 -6.69 0.30
CA ALA A 68 32.71 -5.58 -0.55
C ALA A 68 32.94 -5.99 -2.02
N ASP A 69 33.59 -7.13 -2.24
CA ASP A 69 33.74 -7.87 -3.50
C ASP A 69 32.38 -8.09 -4.19
N GLN A 70 31.42 -8.69 -3.47
CA GLN A 70 30.09 -9.01 -4.00
C GLN A 70 29.32 -7.74 -4.40
N ARG A 71 29.45 -6.65 -3.63
CA ARG A 71 28.86 -5.36 -3.97
C ARG A 71 29.41 -4.80 -5.27
N GLN A 72 30.71 -4.98 -5.55
CA GLN A 72 31.31 -4.52 -6.81
C GLN A 72 30.72 -5.26 -8.00
N ILE A 73 30.58 -6.60 -7.91
CA ILE A 73 29.97 -7.44 -8.94
C ILE A 73 28.52 -7.02 -9.20
N ILE A 74 27.71 -6.85 -8.16
CA ILE A 74 26.31 -6.42 -8.32
C ILE A 74 26.22 -5.01 -8.91
N ASN A 75 27.10 -4.10 -8.51
CA ASN A 75 27.12 -2.75 -9.08
C ASN A 75 27.49 -2.78 -10.57
N GLN A 76 28.36 -3.70 -11.00
CA GLN A 76 28.64 -3.95 -12.41
C GLN A 76 27.39 -4.46 -13.14
N TRP A 77 26.66 -5.42 -12.56
CA TRP A 77 25.43 -5.95 -13.16
C TRP A 77 24.34 -4.87 -13.32
N LEU A 78 24.12 -4.06 -12.28
CA LEU A 78 23.21 -2.92 -12.33
C LEU A 78 23.68 -1.87 -13.36
N GLY A 79 24.99 -1.69 -13.48
CA GLY A 79 25.62 -0.81 -14.47
C GLY A 79 25.37 -1.26 -15.90
N VAL A 80 25.66 -2.52 -16.21
CA VAL A 80 25.43 -3.13 -17.54
C VAL A 80 23.94 -3.13 -17.87
N SER A 81 23.07 -3.56 -16.95
CA SER A 81 21.61 -3.56 -17.17
C SER A 81 21.08 -2.15 -17.49
N ARG A 82 21.59 -1.12 -16.82
CA ARG A 82 21.25 0.29 -17.11
C ARG A 82 21.76 0.71 -18.48
N TYR A 83 23.01 0.39 -18.82
CA TYR A 83 23.62 0.74 -20.10
C TYR A 83 22.85 0.12 -21.26
N VAL A 84 22.60 -1.19 -21.22
CA VAL A 84 21.86 -1.92 -22.25
C VAL A 84 20.44 -1.37 -22.41
N PHE A 85 19.74 -1.09 -21.31
CA PHE A 85 18.42 -0.46 -21.36
C PHE A 85 18.45 0.90 -22.06
N ASN A 86 19.41 1.76 -21.71
CA ASN A 86 19.52 3.09 -22.31
C ASN A 86 19.92 3.01 -23.79
N LYS A 87 20.84 2.12 -24.15
CA LYS A 87 21.24 1.90 -25.55
C LYS A 87 20.08 1.41 -26.40
N THR A 88 19.24 0.53 -25.83
CA THR A 88 18.00 0.09 -26.48
C THR A 88 17.03 1.25 -26.69
N LEU A 89 16.90 2.16 -25.73
CA LEU A 89 16.03 3.33 -25.89
C LEU A 89 16.55 4.32 -26.94
N GLU A 90 17.87 4.52 -27.02
CA GLU A 90 18.52 5.36 -28.03
C GLU A 90 18.15 4.88 -29.43
N ILE A 91 18.41 3.60 -29.74
CA ILE A 91 18.08 2.99 -31.05
C ILE A 91 16.59 3.10 -31.38
N ILE A 92 15.70 2.91 -30.41
CA ILE A 92 14.26 3.03 -30.65
C ILE A 92 13.84 4.49 -30.87
N PHE A 93 14.50 5.45 -30.23
CA PHE A 93 14.21 6.87 -30.43
C PHE A 93 14.76 7.40 -31.75
N ASP A 94 15.87 6.85 -32.24
CA ASP A 94 16.43 7.18 -33.55
C ASP A 94 15.53 6.72 -34.71
N GLY A 95 14.55 5.85 -34.42
CA GLY A 95 13.46 5.52 -35.34
C GLY A 95 13.77 4.39 -36.34
N GLU A 96 14.99 3.86 -36.30
CA GLU A 96 15.45 2.80 -37.21
C GLU A 96 14.73 1.46 -37.02
N VAL A 97 14.21 1.18 -35.81
CA VAL A 97 13.60 -0.13 -35.51
C VAL A 97 12.31 -0.01 -34.68
N LYS A 98 11.26 -0.72 -35.11
CA LYS A 98 10.04 -0.91 -34.30
C LYS A 98 10.39 -1.58 -32.97
N ALA A 99 9.71 -1.21 -31.88
CA ALA A 99 9.94 -1.75 -30.53
C ALA A 99 9.57 -3.25 -30.38
N ASN A 100 10.33 -4.12 -31.05
CA ASN A 100 10.23 -5.57 -31.00
C ASN A 100 11.53 -6.15 -30.44
N TRP A 101 11.43 -6.76 -29.27
CA TRP A 101 12.59 -7.24 -28.54
C TRP A 101 13.34 -8.35 -29.29
N PHE A 102 12.63 -9.24 -30.02
CA PHE A 102 13.28 -10.36 -30.72
C PHE A 102 14.19 -9.87 -31.84
N ALA A 103 13.75 -8.86 -32.60
CA ALA A 103 14.50 -8.29 -33.71
C ALA A 103 15.75 -7.55 -33.22
N ILE A 104 15.60 -6.71 -32.18
CA ILE A 104 16.66 -5.82 -31.70
C ILE A 104 17.72 -6.57 -30.86
N LYS A 105 17.36 -7.71 -30.26
CA LYS A 105 18.19 -8.40 -29.26
C LYS A 105 19.56 -8.80 -29.79
N THR A 106 19.61 -9.39 -30.98
CA THR A 106 20.86 -9.97 -31.52
C THR A 106 21.87 -8.86 -31.81
N ASP A 107 21.43 -7.81 -32.51
CA ASP A 107 22.28 -6.69 -32.93
C ASP A 107 22.81 -5.90 -31.73
N ILE A 108 21.96 -5.63 -30.74
CA ILE A 108 22.40 -4.95 -29.52
C ILE A 108 23.39 -5.82 -28.76
N LEU A 109 23.14 -7.13 -28.60
CA LEU A 109 24.03 -8.00 -27.83
C LEU A 109 25.41 -8.15 -28.49
N ASN A 110 25.47 -8.16 -29.81
CA ASN A 110 26.72 -8.24 -30.58
C ASN A 110 27.50 -6.91 -30.55
N SER A 111 26.81 -5.77 -30.53
CA SER A 111 27.44 -4.44 -30.43
C SER A 111 27.86 -4.05 -29.01
N LEU A 112 27.69 -4.93 -28.01
CA LEU A 112 28.07 -4.61 -26.63
C LEU A 112 29.60 -4.59 -26.44
N PRO A 113 30.12 -3.60 -25.69
CA PRO A 113 31.54 -3.55 -25.33
C PRO A 113 32.03 -4.78 -24.55
N GLU A 114 33.34 -5.05 -24.63
CA GLU A 114 34.01 -6.21 -24.02
C GLU A 114 33.70 -6.37 -22.52
N TRP A 115 33.69 -5.27 -21.76
CA TRP A 115 33.42 -5.28 -20.32
C TRP A 115 32.01 -5.78 -19.94
N CYS A 116 31.09 -5.88 -20.91
CA CYS A 116 29.75 -6.46 -20.71
C CYS A 116 29.75 -8.00 -20.77
N LYS A 117 30.81 -8.64 -21.29
CA LYS A 117 30.86 -10.11 -21.41
C LYS A 117 30.90 -10.81 -20.06
N ALA A 118 31.50 -10.19 -19.04
CA ALA A 118 31.57 -10.72 -17.67
C ALA A 118 30.18 -10.90 -17.01
N VAL A 119 29.18 -10.11 -17.41
CA VAL A 119 27.83 -10.11 -16.84
C VAL A 119 26.96 -11.20 -17.49
N PRO A 120 26.17 -11.96 -16.70
CA PRO A 120 25.29 -13.00 -17.22
C PRO A 120 24.41 -12.54 -18.39
N TYR A 121 24.31 -13.40 -19.41
CA TYR A 121 23.54 -13.14 -20.63
C TYR A 121 22.11 -12.67 -20.35
N GLN A 122 21.40 -13.35 -19.46
CA GLN A 122 20.00 -13.07 -19.16
C GLN A 122 19.78 -11.67 -18.55
N ILE A 123 20.74 -11.14 -17.80
CA ILE A 123 20.65 -9.77 -17.27
C ILE A 123 20.65 -8.76 -18.42
N LYS A 124 21.46 -9.00 -19.45
CA LYS A 124 21.57 -8.16 -20.64
C LYS A 124 20.30 -8.31 -21.50
N SER A 125 19.91 -9.54 -21.83
CA SER A 125 18.75 -9.77 -22.70
C SER A 125 17.45 -9.25 -22.11
N ILE A 126 17.25 -9.41 -20.79
CA ILE A 126 16.04 -8.91 -20.13
C ILE A 126 16.08 -7.39 -19.97
N ALA A 127 17.25 -6.75 -19.91
CA ALA A 127 17.34 -5.29 -19.95
C ALA A 127 16.79 -4.71 -21.27
N ILE A 128 17.05 -5.39 -22.40
CA ILE A 128 16.46 -5.05 -23.72
C ILE A 128 14.95 -5.27 -23.66
N LYS A 129 14.51 -6.44 -23.17
CA LYS A 129 13.09 -6.79 -23.01
C LYS A 129 12.35 -5.84 -22.06
N ASP A 130 13.00 -5.23 -21.07
CA ASP A 130 12.41 -4.24 -20.17
C ASP A 130 12.13 -2.90 -20.89
N ALA A 131 12.90 -2.56 -21.93
CA ALA A 131 12.79 -1.27 -22.63
C ALA A 131 11.59 -1.20 -23.57
N CYS A 132 11.32 -2.25 -24.35
CA CYS A 132 10.23 -2.24 -25.32
C CYS A 132 8.83 -2.08 -24.67
N PRO A 133 8.46 -2.81 -23.60
CA PRO A 133 7.21 -2.63 -22.87
C PRO A 133 7.09 -1.25 -22.25
N ALA A 134 8.18 -0.65 -21.74
CA ALA A 134 8.13 0.70 -21.18
C ALA A 134 7.64 1.74 -22.20
N ILE A 135 8.03 1.60 -23.47
CA ILE A 135 7.55 2.45 -24.57
C ILE A 135 6.11 2.12 -24.92
N ARG A 136 5.74 0.83 -24.98
CA ARG A 136 4.36 0.41 -25.24
C ARG A 136 3.38 0.94 -24.17
N GLU A 137 3.77 0.88 -22.90
CA GLU A 137 3.00 1.42 -21.78
C GLU A 137 2.89 2.94 -21.85
N ALA A 138 3.96 3.64 -22.24
CA ALA A 138 3.93 5.08 -22.47
C ALA A 138 2.93 5.46 -23.57
N LYS A 139 2.94 4.74 -24.70
CA LYS A 139 1.97 4.93 -25.78
C LYS A 139 0.54 4.64 -25.31
N LYS A 140 0.32 3.52 -24.61
CA LYS A 140 -1.00 3.16 -24.06
C LYS A 140 -1.55 4.23 -23.12
N LYS A 141 -0.70 4.79 -22.26
CA LYS A 141 -1.10 5.90 -21.36
C LYS A 141 -1.47 7.16 -22.13
N TYR A 142 -0.73 7.48 -23.19
CA TYR A 142 -1.07 8.61 -24.06
C TYR A 142 -2.46 8.44 -24.68
N HIS A 143 -2.76 7.26 -25.23
CA HIS A 143 -4.09 6.98 -25.80
C HIS A 143 -5.22 7.06 -24.75
N LEU A 144 -4.97 6.68 -23.49
CA LEU A 144 -5.98 6.72 -22.42
C LEU A 144 -6.19 8.10 -21.81
N THR A 145 -5.15 8.95 -21.75
CA THR A 145 -5.17 10.18 -20.94
C THR A 145 -4.89 11.45 -21.72
N GLY A 146 -4.48 11.34 -22.99
CA GLY A 146 -3.99 12.46 -23.81
C GLY A 146 -2.65 13.05 -23.33
N GLN A 147 -2.09 12.59 -22.20
CA GLN A 147 -0.87 13.13 -21.63
C GLN A 147 0.37 12.41 -22.17
N ILE A 148 1.32 13.18 -22.70
CA ILE A 148 2.60 12.65 -23.20
C ILE A 148 3.46 12.21 -22.01
N ASN A 149 3.68 10.91 -21.89
CA ASN A 149 4.60 10.33 -20.91
C ASN A 149 5.86 9.82 -21.60
N ARG A 150 6.93 10.63 -21.64
CA ARG A 150 8.20 10.24 -22.28
C ARG A 150 8.95 9.22 -21.42
N VAL A 151 9.35 8.10 -22.03
CA VAL A 151 10.25 7.14 -21.37
C VAL A 151 11.61 7.80 -21.20
N SER A 152 12.15 7.80 -19.99
CA SER A 152 13.43 8.43 -19.68
C SER A 152 14.55 7.41 -19.51
N PHE A 153 15.77 7.83 -19.83
CA PHE A 153 16.97 7.04 -19.58
C PHE A 153 17.13 6.76 -18.07
N ARG A 154 17.55 5.54 -17.75
CA ARG A 154 17.87 5.13 -16.38
C ARG A 154 19.16 5.82 -15.95
N SER A 155 19.15 6.47 -14.79
CA SER A 155 20.31 7.18 -14.23
C SER A 155 21.03 6.39 -13.14
N ARG A 156 22.38 6.46 -13.11
CA ARG A 156 23.21 5.93 -12.01
C ARG A 156 22.92 6.62 -10.68
N LYS A 157 22.46 7.88 -10.71
CA LYS A 157 22.11 8.67 -9.52
C LYS A 157 20.73 8.30 -8.95
N ASN A 158 19.96 7.46 -9.65
CA ASN A 158 18.66 7.00 -9.16
C ASN A 158 18.85 6.20 -7.86
N PRO A 159 18.16 6.55 -6.76
CA PRO A 159 18.25 5.83 -5.49
C PRO A 159 17.73 4.39 -5.55
N VAL A 160 16.93 4.05 -6.56
CA VAL A 160 16.42 2.70 -6.81
C VAL A 160 16.94 2.22 -8.16
N GLN A 161 17.65 1.10 -8.14
CA GLN A 161 18.14 0.42 -9.33
C GLN A 161 17.78 -1.06 -9.23
N SER A 162 17.55 -1.70 -10.37
CA SER A 162 17.22 -3.13 -10.38
C SER A 162 17.75 -3.82 -11.62
N CYS A 163 17.97 -5.13 -11.50
CA CYS A 163 18.30 -6.01 -12.60
C CYS A 163 17.59 -7.36 -12.43
N TYR A 164 17.35 -8.03 -13.54
CA TYR A 164 16.68 -9.33 -13.59
C TYR A 164 17.59 -10.45 -13.07
N ILE A 165 17.02 -11.42 -12.37
CA ILE A 165 17.71 -12.65 -11.95
C ILE A 165 16.78 -13.83 -12.30
N PRO A 166 17.22 -14.82 -13.09
CA PRO A 166 16.39 -15.97 -13.41
C PRO A 166 16.12 -16.82 -12.17
N LYS A 167 15.01 -17.56 -12.16
CA LYS A 167 14.74 -18.51 -11.06
C LYS A 167 15.85 -19.56 -10.90
N SER A 168 16.46 -20.02 -12.00
CA SER A 168 17.50 -21.06 -12.00
C SER A 168 18.82 -20.62 -11.38
N ALA A 169 19.06 -19.31 -11.24
CA ALA A 169 20.26 -18.79 -10.60
C ALA A 169 20.05 -18.48 -9.11
N VAL A 170 18.85 -18.68 -8.56
CA VAL A 170 18.54 -18.45 -7.15
C VAL A 170 18.53 -19.80 -6.43
N LEU A 171 19.55 -20.04 -5.62
CA LEU A 171 19.69 -21.24 -4.79
C LEU A 171 19.73 -20.84 -3.31
N ALA A 172 19.58 -21.81 -2.41
CA ALA A 172 19.69 -21.59 -0.97
C ALA A 172 21.04 -20.97 -0.56
N GLN A 173 22.11 -21.36 -1.24
CA GLN A 173 23.47 -20.84 -1.05
C GLN A 173 23.63 -19.38 -1.51
N GLY A 174 22.82 -18.91 -2.46
CA GLY A 174 22.97 -17.57 -3.02
C GLY A 174 22.44 -17.39 -4.42
N ILE A 175 22.76 -16.23 -5.00
CA ILE A 175 22.39 -15.83 -6.35
C ILE A 175 23.62 -15.97 -7.25
N TYR A 176 23.54 -16.78 -8.30
CA TYR A 176 24.70 -17.17 -9.12
C TYR A 176 25.92 -17.55 -8.24
N PRO A 177 25.89 -18.66 -7.49
CA PRO A 177 26.96 -19.00 -6.55
C PRO A 177 28.35 -19.06 -7.19
N LYS A 178 28.46 -19.52 -8.45
CA LYS A 178 29.73 -19.52 -9.21
C LYS A 178 30.32 -18.13 -9.44
N LYS A 179 29.50 -17.06 -9.43
CA LYS A 179 29.93 -15.67 -9.68
C LYS A 179 29.98 -14.83 -8.41
N LEU A 180 29.00 -14.97 -7.50
CA LEU A 180 28.95 -14.19 -6.27
C LEU A 180 29.48 -14.91 -5.04
N GLY A 181 29.67 -16.23 -5.11
CA GLY A 181 29.87 -17.05 -3.93
C GLY A 181 28.60 -17.15 -3.07
N GLU A 182 28.79 -17.54 -1.83
CA GLU A 182 27.72 -17.71 -0.85
C GLU A 182 27.17 -16.36 -0.36
N LEU A 183 25.85 -16.30 -0.16
CA LEU A 183 25.13 -15.12 0.28
C LEU A 183 24.30 -15.40 1.52
N THR A 184 24.25 -14.43 2.43
CA THR A 184 23.35 -14.48 3.58
C THR A 184 22.04 -13.75 3.27
N PHE A 185 20.94 -14.50 3.31
CA PHE A 185 19.59 -13.96 3.21
C PHE A 185 19.04 -13.65 4.61
N ALA A 186 18.26 -12.56 4.72
CA ALA A 186 17.60 -12.21 5.98
C ALA A 186 16.40 -13.11 6.32
N GLU A 187 15.83 -13.76 5.31
CA GLU A 187 14.66 -14.64 5.41
C GLU A 187 14.87 -15.84 4.49
N THR A 188 14.18 -16.94 4.79
CA THR A 188 14.20 -18.14 3.94
C THR A 188 13.53 -17.85 2.58
N LEU A 189 14.07 -18.48 1.54
CA LEU A 189 13.49 -18.43 0.20
C LEU A 189 12.12 -19.12 0.22
N ALA A 190 11.17 -18.61 -0.56
CA ALA A 190 9.88 -19.26 -0.72
C ALA A 190 10.01 -20.51 -1.60
N GLU A 191 9.10 -21.46 -1.43
CA GLU A 191 8.91 -22.57 -2.37
C GLU A 191 8.24 -22.06 -3.66
N ASN A 192 8.45 -22.75 -4.78
CA ASN A 192 7.85 -22.43 -6.09
C ASN A 192 8.14 -20.99 -6.56
N ILE A 193 9.42 -20.62 -6.56
CA ILE A 193 9.87 -19.31 -7.04
C ILE A 193 9.69 -19.14 -8.55
N CYS A 194 9.34 -17.92 -8.93
CA CYS A 194 9.41 -17.43 -10.29
C CYS A 194 10.70 -16.63 -10.50
N ASP A 195 10.86 -16.07 -11.68
CA ASP A 195 11.95 -15.15 -11.96
C ASP A 195 11.96 -13.96 -11.00
N CYS A 196 13.16 -13.60 -10.57
CA CYS A 196 13.41 -12.66 -9.50
C CYS A 196 13.95 -11.33 -10.03
N ARG A 197 13.96 -10.32 -9.15
CA ARG A 197 14.58 -9.03 -9.45
C ARG A 197 15.47 -8.58 -8.29
N LEU A 198 16.76 -8.41 -8.55
CA LEU A 198 17.71 -7.85 -7.61
C LEU A 198 17.57 -6.33 -7.61
N THR A 199 17.28 -5.74 -6.47
CA THR A 199 17.03 -4.31 -6.32
C THR A 199 17.99 -3.68 -5.32
N SER A 200 18.70 -2.63 -5.73
CA SER A 200 19.44 -1.74 -4.84
C SER A 200 18.58 -0.54 -4.50
N THR A 201 18.24 -0.36 -3.22
CA THR A 201 17.45 0.77 -2.72
C THR A 201 18.23 1.48 -1.63
N ASN A 202 18.67 2.71 -1.92
CA ASN A 202 19.37 3.58 -0.96
C ASN A 202 20.60 2.93 -0.28
N GLY A 203 21.31 2.05 -0.98
CA GLY A 203 22.51 1.37 -0.48
C GLY A 203 22.24 0.01 0.19
N TYR A 204 20.98 -0.41 0.28
CA TYR A 204 20.60 -1.76 0.69
C TYR A 204 20.21 -2.61 -0.52
N TYR A 205 20.53 -3.89 -0.47
CA TYR A 205 20.26 -4.84 -1.55
C TYR A 205 19.16 -5.80 -1.14
N TYR A 206 18.22 -6.02 -2.06
CA TYR A 206 17.06 -6.88 -1.85
C TYR A 206 16.85 -7.78 -3.06
N LEU A 207 16.51 -9.04 -2.81
CA LEU A 207 15.95 -9.94 -3.80
C LEU A 207 14.44 -9.89 -3.72
N VAL A 208 13.79 -9.45 -4.80
CA VAL A 208 12.34 -9.57 -4.95
C VAL A 208 12.06 -10.92 -5.59
N VAL A 209 11.43 -11.81 -4.82
CA VAL A 209 11.12 -13.21 -5.18
C VAL A 209 9.61 -13.36 -5.32
N PRO A 210 9.07 -13.32 -6.55
CA PRO A 210 7.71 -13.74 -6.80
C PRO A 210 7.59 -15.26 -6.65
N HIS A 211 6.52 -15.72 -6.02
CA HIS A 211 6.21 -17.14 -5.85
C HIS A 211 4.71 -17.35 -5.99
N LYS A 212 4.31 -18.53 -6.47
CA LYS A 212 2.90 -18.91 -6.57
C LYS A 212 2.45 -19.54 -5.26
N THR A 213 1.28 -19.16 -4.79
CA THR A 213 0.68 -19.70 -3.56
C THR A 213 -0.82 -19.88 -3.77
N THR A 214 -1.40 -20.83 -3.07
CA THR A 214 -2.84 -21.04 -3.04
C THR A 214 -3.51 -19.93 -2.21
N ARG A 215 -4.74 -19.57 -2.57
CA ARG A 215 -5.59 -18.72 -1.74
C ARG A 215 -5.95 -19.50 -0.47
N ASN A 216 -5.75 -18.88 0.68
CA ASN A 216 -6.33 -19.37 1.92
C ASN A 216 -7.75 -18.79 1.96
N LYS A 217 -8.77 -19.62 1.67
CA LYS A 217 -10.15 -19.24 1.92
C LYS A 217 -10.37 -19.29 3.43
N THR A 218 -10.71 -18.16 4.02
CA THR A 218 -11.25 -18.09 5.38
C THR A 218 -12.77 -18.12 5.28
N GLU A 219 -13.45 -18.80 6.20
CA GLU A 219 -14.91 -18.71 6.32
C GLU A 219 -15.34 -17.26 6.47
N ASN A 220 -16.30 -16.84 5.65
CA ASN A 220 -16.85 -15.49 5.68
C ASN A 220 -18.11 -15.54 6.54
N GLN A 221 -18.06 -14.91 7.71
CA GLN A 221 -19.18 -14.79 8.65
C GLN A 221 -20.05 -13.55 8.37
N GLY A 222 -19.77 -12.81 7.29
CA GLY A 222 -20.50 -11.60 6.90
C GLY A 222 -20.10 -10.34 7.67
N ARG A 223 -19.01 -10.36 8.45
CA ARG A 223 -18.62 -9.22 9.31
C ARG A 223 -18.21 -8.01 8.47
N VAL A 224 -18.91 -6.90 8.60
CA VAL A 224 -18.62 -5.67 7.84
C VAL A 224 -17.92 -4.63 8.69
N VAL A 225 -17.01 -3.89 8.06
CA VAL A 225 -16.32 -2.76 8.66
C VAL A 225 -16.27 -1.57 7.72
N ALA A 226 -16.66 -0.40 8.23
CA ALA A 226 -16.45 0.88 7.60
C ALA A 226 -15.16 1.53 8.12
N LEU A 227 -14.35 2.05 7.21
CA LEU A 227 -13.07 2.67 7.53
C LEU A 227 -13.14 4.18 7.38
N ASP A 228 -12.48 4.90 8.26
CA ASP A 228 -12.32 6.35 8.15
C ASP A 228 -10.86 6.75 8.32
N PRO A 229 -10.19 7.22 7.25
CA PRO A 229 -8.80 7.62 7.31
C PRO A 229 -8.64 9.01 7.93
N GLY A 230 -7.92 9.07 9.04
CA GLY A 230 -7.64 10.32 9.76
C GLY A 230 -6.22 10.83 9.59
N VAL A 231 -6.00 12.09 9.99
CA VAL A 231 -4.66 12.73 10.04
C VAL A 231 -3.98 12.55 11.41
N ARG A 232 -4.77 12.44 12.50
CA ARG A 232 -4.28 12.25 13.87
C ARG A 232 -4.22 10.78 14.27
N THR A 233 -5.21 10.02 13.83
CA THR A 233 -5.32 8.56 13.95
C THR A 233 -5.27 8.01 12.53
N PHE A 234 -4.42 7.03 12.24
CA PHE A 234 -4.22 6.57 10.86
C PHE A 234 -5.51 6.04 10.23
N LEU A 235 -6.26 5.25 11.01
CA LEU A 235 -7.51 4.67 10.59
C LEU A 235 -8.42 4.51 11.80
N THR A 236 -9.61 5.08 11.74
CA THR A 236 -10.72 4.68 12.62
C THR A 236 -11.52 3.64 11.87
N PHE A 237 -11.96 2.59 12.55
CA PHE A 237 -12.80 1.57 11.97
C PHE A 237 -14.06 1.41 12.81
N PHE A 238 -15.15 1.11 12.12
CA PHE A 238 -16.44 0.95 12.72
C PHE A 238 -17.10 -0.32 12.18
N SER A 239 -17.52 -1.18 13.09
CA SER A 239 -18.31 -2.38 12.81
C SER A 239 -19.64 -2.29 13.56
N GLU A 240 -20.52 -3.25 13.38
CA GLU A 240 -21.84 -3.30 14.04
C GLU A 240 -21.73 -3.16 15.56
N ASN A 241 -20.78 -3.90 16.16
CA ASN A 241 -20.67 -4.01 17.62
C ASN A 241 -19.37 -3.40 18.20
N SER A 242 -18.52 -2.80 17.37
CA SER A 242 -17.24 -2.27 17.84
C SER A 242 -16.77 -1.04 17.07
N VAL A 243 -16.13 -0.13 17.80
CA VAL A 243 -15.44 1.02 17.24
C VAL A 243 -14.01 0.97 17.74
N GLY A 244 -13.06 1.18 16.83
CA GLY A 244 -11.65 1.14 17.22
C GLY A 244 -10.80 2.08 16.39
N LYS A 245 -9.59 2.29 16.92
CA LYS A 245 -8.60 3.18 16.35
C LYS A 245 -7.31 2.40 16.12
N ILE A 246 -6.75 2.55 14.92
CA ILE A 246 -5.47 1.96 14.53
C ILE A 246 -4.44 3.07 14.43
N GLY A 247 -3.32 2.89 15.12
CA GLY A 247 -2.20 3.85 15.09
C GLY A 247 -2.46 5.12 15.89
N GLU A 248 -3.26 5.04 16.95
CA GLU A 248 -3.42 6.13 17.92
C GLU A 248 -2.06 6.39 18.62
N GLY A 249 -1.58 7.64 18.56
CA GLY A 249 -0.25 8.01 19.07
C GLY A 249 0.93 7.71 18.13
N ASP A 250 0.83 6.71 17.25
CA ASP A 250 1.89 6.35 16.27
C ASP A 250 2.15 7.46 15.25
N PHE A 251 1.09 8.14 14.83
CA PHE A 251 1.20 9.26 13.89
C PHE A 251 1.98 10.43 14.49
N SER A 252 1.98 10.61 15.81
CA SER A 252 2.78 11.65 16.47
C SER A 252 4.29 11.41 16.30
N ARG A 253 4.72 10.15 16.36
CA ARG A 253 6.12 9.75 16.14
C ARG A 253 6.52 9.97 14.68
N ILE A 254 5.67 9.56 13.74
CA ILE A 254 5.88 9.78 12.31
C ILE A 254 5.93 11.29 12.02
N GLN A 255 5.02 12.08 12.59
CA GLN A 255 4.97 13.52 12.42
C GLN A 255 6.23 14.21 12.95
N ARG A 256 6.75 13.81 14.12
CA ARG A 256 8.04 14.32 14.66
C ARG A 256 9.20 14.05 13.70
N LEU A 257 9.28 12.84 13.15
CA LEU A 257 10.30 12.49 12.15
C LEU A 257 10.14 13.30 10.85
N CYS A 258 8.90 13.49 10.41
CA CYS A 258 8.56 14.32 9.25
C CYS A 258 8.97 15.79 9.45
N SER A 259 8.69 16.39 10.62
CA SER A 259 9.11 17.75 10.94
C SER A 259 10.63 17.88 11.04
N HIS A 260 11.31 16.88 11.61
CA HIS A 260 12.78 16.85 11.63
C HIS A 260 13.37 16.75 10.21
N LEU A 261 12.78 15.90 9.35
CA LEU A 261 13.15 15.78 7.94
C LEU A 261 12.93 17.09 7.18
N ASP A 262 11.82 17.79 7.42
CA ASP A 262 11.50 19.08 6.82
C ASP A 262 12.58 20.13 7.14
N ARG A 263 12.93 20.26 8.42
CA ARG A 263 14.03 21.14 8.88
C ARG A 263 15.36 20.76 8.25
N LEU A 264 15.67 19.47 8.15
CA LEU A 264 16.92 19.00 7.54
C LEU A 264 16.98 19.30 6.04
N ILE A 265 15.86 19.15 5.31
CA ILE A 265 15.75 19.51 3.89
C ILE A 265 15.97 21.01 3.71
N SER A 266 15.39 21.85 4.57
CA SER A 266 15.62 23.29 4.58
C SER A 266 17.10 23.62 4.81
N LYS A 267 17.79 22.99 5.78
CA LYS A 267 19.25 23.20 5.96
C LYS A 267 20.07 22.76 4.73
N ILE A 268 19.66 21.69 4.04
CA ILE A 268 20.33 21.19 2.83
C ILE A 268 20.28 22.20 1.68
N SER A 269 19.22 23.02 1.55
CA SER A 269 19.14 23.99 0.45
C SER A 269 20.24 25.05 0.54
N PHE A 270 20.58 25.49 1.75
CA PHE A 270 21.61 26.51 2.00
C PHE A 270 23.04 25.96 2.06
N SER A 271 23.21 24.64 2.18
CA SER A 271 24.53 24.04 2.41
C SER A 271 25.25 23.65 1.12
N LYS A 272 26.59 23.66 1.16
CA LYS A 272 27.48 23.34 0.03
C LYS A 272 28.43 22.17 0.34
N GLY A 273 29.06 21.63 -0.70
CA GLY A 273 30.15 20.63 -0.61
C GLY A 273 29.88 19.39 0.26
N LYS A 274 30.89 19.02 1.07
CA LYS A 274 30.89 17.83 1.93
C LYS A 274 29.76 17.85 2.97
N GLN A 275 29.42 19.02 3.51
CA GLN A 275 28.32 19.19 4.46
C GLN A 275 26.98 18.83 3.84
N LYS A 276 26.68 19.35 2.64
CA LYS A 276 25.46 19.00 1.88
C LYS A 276 25.35 17.49 1.65
N ARG A 277 26.46 16.84 1.29
CA ARG A 277 26.50 15.38 1.07
C ARG A 277 26.20 14.60 2.36
N ARG A 278 26.76 15.00 3.50
CA ARG A 278 26.48 14.39 4.82
C ARG A 278 25.00 14.52 5.20
N MET A 279 24.43 15.72 5.07
CA MET A 279 23.01 15.93 5.39
C MET A 279 22.07 15.20 4.44
N ARG A 280 22.37 15.11 3.14
CA ARG A 280 21.61 14.27 2.20
C ARG A 280 21.65 12.78 2.57
N LYS A 281 22.75 12.28 3.14
CA LYS A 281 22.81 10.90 3.68
C LYS A 281 21.91 10.78 4.91
N ALA A 282 21.96 11.73 5.84
CA ALA A 282 21.10 11.74 7.02
C ALA A 282 19.60 11.82 6.66
N ALA A 283 19.22 12.71 5.75
CA ALA A 283 17.85 12.85 5.27
C ALA A 283 17.33 11.54 4.67
N ARG A 284 18.14 10.86 3.84
CA ARG A 284 17.79 9.55 3.29
C ARG A 284 17.54 8.50 4.37
N ARG A 285 18.35 8.45 5.44
CA ARG A 285 18.14 7.53 6.56
C ARG A 285 16.81 7.80 7.27
N ILE A 286 16.49 9.07 7.52
CA ILE A 286 15.21 9.46 8.15
C ILE A 286 14.04 9.11 7.24
N THR A 287 14.12 9.41 5.94
CA THR A 287 13.09 9.03 4.96
C THR A 287 12.86 7.52 4.92
N LEU A 288 13.92 6.71 4.94
CA LEU A 288 13.80 5.25 5.02
C LEU A 288 13.13 4.80 6.33
N LYS A 289 13.51 5.39 7.47
CA LYS A 289 12.90 5.09 8.77
C LYS A 289 11.40 5.37 8.74
N ILE A 290 10.98 6.54 8.23
CA ILE A 290 9.55 6.88 8.09
C ILE A 290 8.84 5.88 7.17
N LYS A 291 9.42 5.53 6.02
CA LYS A 291 8.82 4.55 5.10
C LYS A 291 8.65 3.17 5.73
N ASN A 292 9.64 2.72 6.52
CA ASN A 292 9.58 1.43 7.20
C ASN A 292 8.48 1.43 8.28
N LEU A 293 8.39 2.49 9.08
CA LEU A 293 7.33 2.67 10.07
C LEU A 293 5.93 2.66 9.41
N ILE A 294 5.74 3.40 8.32
CA ILE A 294 4.48 3.42 7.55
C ILE A 294 4.18 2.03 6.97
N ASN A 295 5.17 1.36 6.39
CA ASN A 295 4.95 0.01 5.84
C ASN A 295 4.53 -0.95 6.95
N GLU A 296 5.20 -0.96 8.10
CA GLU A 296 4.84 -1.81 9.23
C GLU A 296 3.41 -1.55 9.71
N LEU A 297 3.03 -0.28 9.84
CA LEU A 297 1.65 0.13 10.16
C LEU A 297 0.66 -0.44 9.14
N HIS A 298 0.93 -0.29 7.84
CA HIS A 298 0.06 -0.84 6.79
C HIS A 298 -0.04 -2.37 6.85
N HIS A 299 1.08 -3.06 7.08
CA HIS A 299 1.13 -4.51 7.19
C HIS A 299 0.29 -5.01 8.37
N LYS A 300 0.41 -4.37 9.54
CA LYS A 300 -0.34 -4.74 10.74
C LYS A 300 -1.82 -4.37 10.62
N ALA A 301 -2.13 -3.17 10.14
CA ALA A 301 -3.50 -2.71 9.92
C ALA A 301 -4.25 -3.58 8.91
N ALA A 302 -3.63 -3.88 7.75
CA ALA A 302 -4.28 -4.72 6.74
C ALA A 302 -4.45 -6.15 7.22
N ARG A 303 -3.49 -6.68 7.99
CA ARG A 303 -3.63 -8.02 8.60
C ARG A 303 -4.80 -8.05 9.57
N PHE A 304 -4.86 -7.08 10.50
CA PHE A 304 -5.98 -6.95 11.43
C PHE A 304 -7.32 -6.91 10.67
N LEU A 305 -7.48 -6.02 9.70
CA LEU A 305 -8.75 -5.88 8.99
C LEU A 305 -9.19 -7.15 8.25
N VAL A 306 -8.24 -7.83 7.62
CA VAL A 306 -8.52 -9.04 6.84
C VAL A 306 -8.74 -10.27 7.73
N ASP A 307 -8.14 -10.30 8.93
CA ASP A 307 -8.29 -11.41 9.88
C ASP A 307 -9.66 -11.34 10.61
N TYR A 308 -10.20 -10.14 10.85
CA TYR A 308 -11.44 -9.94 11.61
C TYR A 308 -12.70 -9.65 10.77
N PHE A 309 -12.57 -9.12 9.55
CA PHE A 309 -13.71 -8.67 8.74
C PHE A 309 -13.75 -9.31 7.36
N ASP A 310 -14.97 -9.48 6.86
CA ASP A 310 -15.29 -10.12 5.58
C ASP A 310 -15.47 -9.11 4.45
N VAL A 311 -16.16 -8.02 4.76
CA VAL A 311 -16.44 -6.91 3.86
C VAL A 311 -15.87 -5.62 4.45
N ILE A 312 -15.00 -4.96 3.70
CA ILE A 312 -14.31 -3.74 4.14
C ILE A 312 -14.72 -2.58 3.23
N LEU A 313 -15.41 -1.60 3.80
CA LEU A 313 -15.83 -0.39 3.12
C LEU A 313 -14.75 0.69 3.26
N LEU A 314 -14.19 1.12 2.13
CA LEU A 314 -13.17 2.15 2.05
C LEU A 314 -13.73 3.43 1.44
N PRO A 315 -13.72 4.56 2.16
CA PRO A 315 -14.08 5.84 1.57
C PRO A 315 -13.11 6.24 0.46
N THR A 316 -13.60 7.09 -0.44
CA THR A 316 -12.77 7.82 -1.39
C THR A 316 -11.80 8.74 -0.64
N PHE A 317 -10.54 8.31 -0.52
CA PHE A 317 -9.48 9.14 0.06
C PHE A 317 -9.30 10.43 -0.75
N GLU A 318 -9.80 11.56 -0.25
CA GLU A 318 -9.52 12.89 -0.81
C GLU A 318 -8.08 13.33 -0.46
N THR A 319 -7.09 12.56 -0.95
CA THR A 319 -5.65 12.82 -0.76
C THR A 319 -5.22 14.20 -1.26
N SER A 320 -5.99 14.80 -2.17
CA SER A 320 -5.81 16.16 -2.70
C SER A 320 -6.07 17.24 -1.65
N GLN A 321 -7.10 17.10 -0.80
CA GLN A 321 -7.47 18.07 0.25
C GLN A 321 -6.40 18.14 1.35
N MET A 322 -5.82 17.00 1.72
CA MET A 322 -4.75 16.90 2.74
C MET A 322 -3.46 17.64 2.32
N SER A 323 -3.34 18.05 1.06
CA SER A 323 -2.17 18.76 0.53
C SER A 323 -2.37 20.28 0.37
N LYS A 324 -3.58 20.81 0.70
CA LYS A 324 -3.95 22.21 0.48
C LYS A 324 -3.17 23.21 1.34
N ARG A 325 -3.11 24.44 0.83
CA ARG A 325 -2.11 25.44 1.18
C ARG A 325 -2.44 26.28 2.45
N GLY A 326 -3.67 26.30 2.97
CA GLY A 326 -4.12 27.31 3.94
C GLY A 326 -3.64 27.19 5.40
N SER A 327 -3.42 25.97 5.95
CA SER A 327 -3.24 25.76 7.40
C SER A 327 -1.99 24.90 7.75
N ARG A 328 -0.82 25.24 7.19
CA ARG A 328 0.33 24.32 7.13
C ARG A 328 1.19 24.26 8.40
N LYS A 329 1.34 23.06 8.96
CA LYS A 329 2.39 22.72 9.95
C LYS A 329 3.70 22.17 9.33
N ILE A 330 3.64 21.64 8.10
CA ILE A 330 4.80 21.08 7.36
C ILE A 330 4.99 21.85 6.06
N ARG A 331 6.21 22.34 5.79
CA ARG A 331 6.49 23.20 4.63
C ARG A 331 6.92 22.40 3.39
N SER A 332 7.78 21.40 3.55
CA SER A 332 8.31 20.59 2.43
C SER A 332 7.22 19.83 1.67
N LYS A 333 7.20 20.04 0.34
CA LYS A 333 6.38 19.25 -0.60
C LYS A 333 6.70 17.76 -0.51
N THR A 334 7.97 17.39 -0.37
CA THR A 334 8.40 15.99 -0.30
C THR A 334 7.83 15.28 0.92
N VAL A 335 7.85 15.94 2.08
CA VAL A 335 7.33 15.36 3.33
C VAL A 335 5.80 15.27 3.29
N ARG A 336 5.12 16.27 2.72
CA ARG A 336 3.67 16.22 2.52
C ARG A 336 3.26 15.09 1.58
N ASN A 337 3.92 14.99 0.42
CA ASN A 337 3.69 13.90 -0.51
C ASN A 337 3.88 12.54 0.17
N LEU A 338 4.90 12.38 1.02
CA LEU A 338 5.14 11.13 1.74
C LEU A 338 3.93 10.70 2.60
N LEU A 339 3.27 11.65 3.26
CA LEU A 339 2.07 11.39 4.08
C LEU A 339 0.83 11.15 3.21
N SER A 340 0.61 11.97 2.17
CA SER A 340 -0.50 11.79 1.24
C SER A 340 -0.43 10.43 0.51
N PHE A 341 0.77 10.03 0.09
CA PHE A 341 1.00 8.73 -0.54
C PHE A 341 0.85 7.55 0.43
N ALA A 342 0.87 7.76 1.76
CA ALA A 342 0.69 6.68 2.71
C ALA A 342 -0.72 6.08 2.59
N HIS A 343 -1.76 6.92 2.67
CA HIS A 343 -3.16 6.47 2.57
C HIS A 343 -3.49 5.81 1.22
N TYR A 344 -3.06 6.42 0.11
CA TYR A 344 -3.24 5.81 -1.21
C TYR A 344 -2.54 4.44 -1.30
N ARG A 345 -1.29 4.34 -0.84
CA ARG A 345 -0.57 3.05 -0.82
C ARG A 345 -1.23 2.03 0.10
N PHE A 346 -1.86 2.47 1.19
CA PHE A 346 -2.61 1.59 2.07
C PHE A 346 -3.84 1.01 1.39
N LYS A 347 -4.63 1.84 0.69
CA LYS A 347 -5.78 1.39 -0.11
C LYS A 347 -5.39 0.26 -1.08
N GLU A 348 -4.39 0.50 -1.91
CA GLU A 348 -3.90 -0.50 -2.87
C GLU A 348 -3.39 -1.77 -2.17
N PHE A 349 -2.69 -1.60 -1.06
CA PHE A 349 -2.16 -2.72 -0.28
C PHE A 349 -3.26 -3.56 0.39
N LEU A 350 -4.31 -2.91 0.91
CA LEU A 350 -5.45 -3.56 1.54
C LEU A 350 -6.28 -4.34 0.51
N LYS A 351 -6.55 -3.76 -0.67
CA LYS A 351 -7.19 -4.46 -1.79
C LYS A 351 -6.40 -5.71 -2.19
N TYR A 352 -5.07 -5.58 -2.32
CA TYR A 352 -4.22 -6.73 -2.61
C TYR A 352 -4.29 -7.80 -1.51
N LYS A 353 -4.30 -7.39 -0.24
CA LYS A 353 -4.38 -8.34 0.88
C LYS A 353 -5.72 -9.06 0.95
N ALA A 354 -6.81 -8.35 0.74
CA ALA A 354 -8.15 -8.92 0.67
C ALA A 354 -8.30 -9.93 -0.48
N LEU A 355 -7.73 -9.62 -1.66
CA LEU A 355 -7.69 -10.55 -2.80
C LEU A 355 -6.96 -11.87 -2.47
N LEU A 356 -5.93 -11.83 -1.61
CA LEU A 356 -5.17 -13.01 -1.22
C LEU A 356 -5.92 -13.94 -0.27
N THR A 357 -6.84 -13.40 0.52
CA THR A 357 -7.61 -14.10 1.55
C THR A 357 -9.07 -14.32 1.17
N GLY A 358 -9.49 -13.85 -0.01
CA GLY A 358 -10.87 -13.99 -0.48
C GLY A 358 -11.85 -13.03 0.20
N LYS A 359 -11.36 -11.90 0.73
CA LYS A 359 -12.17 -10.85 1.37
C LYS A 359 -12.59 -9.79 0.36
N LEU A 360 -13.70 -9.11 0.61
CA LEU A 360 -14.23 -8.06 -0.27
C LEU A 360 -13.83 -6.67 0.24
N VAL A 361 -13.31 -5.83 -0.64
CA VAL A 361 -13.03 -4.41 -0.36
C VAL A 361 -13.80 -3.56 -1.35
N VAL A 362 -14.71 -2.73 -0.84
CA VAL A 362 -15.60 -1.87 -1.65
C VAL A 362 -15.20 -0.42 -1.45
N ASP A 363 -15.00 0.31 -2.56
CA ASP A 363 -14.81 1.75 -2.51
C ASP A 363 -16.17 2.45 -2.39
N VAL A 364 -16.36 3.29 -1.38
CA VAL A 364 -17.62 4.01 -1.11
C VAL A 364 -17.43 5.52 -1.22
N CYS A 365 -18.43 6.22 -1.76
CA CYS A 365 -18.41 7.67 -1.89
C CYS A 365 -18.85 8.34 -0.58
N GLU A 366 -18.03 9.23 -0.03
CA GLU A 366 -18.22 9.84 1.31
C GLU A 366 -18.92 11.21 1.26
N ALA A 367 -19.85 11.44 0.34
CA ALA A 367 -20.48 12.76 0.23
C ALA A 367 -21.22 13.14 1.54
N TYR A 368 -20.73 14.19 2.21
CA TYR A 368 -21.36 14.88 3.36
C TYR A 368 -21.49 14.12 4.69
N THR A 369 -20.97 12.90 4.84
CA THR A 369 -21.14 12.07 6.07
C THR A 369 -20.62 12.72 7.36
N SER A 370 -19.64 13.63 7.28
CA SER A 370 -19.08 14.36 8.43
C SER A 370 -19.84 15.65 8.80
N GLN A 371 -20.74 16.10 7.93
CA GLN A 371 -21.55 17.32 8.10
C GLN A 371 -23.02 16.98 8.30
N THR A 372 -23.47 15.79 7.93
CA THR A 372 -24.85 15.35 8.09
C THR A 372 -25.07 14.78 9.48
N VAL A 373 -26.04 15.33 10.21
CA VAL A 373 -26.53 14.76 11.46
C VAL A 373 -27.25 13.45 11.14
N SER A 374 -26.80 12.35 11.73
CA SER A 374 -27.25 11.01 11.37
C SER A 374 -28.71 10.70 11.72
N TRP A 375 -29.30 11.44 12.66
CA TRP A 375 -30.68 11.21 13.11
C TRP A 375 -31.70 12.23 12.57
N THR A 376 -31.26 13.43 12.16
CA THR A 376 -32.16 14.44 11.55
C THR A 376 -31.90 14.69 10.06
N GLY A 377 -30.77 14.22 9.51
CA GLY A 377 -30.39 14.45 8.12
C GLY A 377 -29.90 15.88 7.82
N GLU A 378 -29.90 16.78 8.80
CA GLU A 378 -29.51 18.18 8.56
C GLU A 378 -28.00 18.34 8.35
N ARG A 379 -27.61 19.35 7.58
CA ARG A 379 -26.19 19.68 7.35
C ARG A 379 -25.71 20.76 8.31
N VAL A 380 -24.72 20.41 9.12
CA VAL A 380 -24.06 21.31 10.06
C VAL A 380 -22.63 21.58 9.59
N LEU A 381 -22.25 22.87 9.52
CA LEU A 381 -20.88 23.30 9.26
C LEU A 381 -20.07 23.15 10.55
N ILE A 382 -19.46 21.98 10.73
CA ILE A 382 -18.65 21.67 11.89
C ILE A 382 -17.19 21.85 11.49
N GLY A 383 -16.51 22.85 12.06
CA GLY A 383 -15.07 23.09 11.84
C GLY A 383 -14.20 22.00 12.47
N GLY A 384 -13.36 22.35 13.44
CA GLY A 384 -12.49 21.39 14.17
C GLY A 384 -13.13 20.70 15.38
N SER A 385 -14.41 20.94 15.68
CA SER A 385 -15.10 20.48 16.90
C SER A 385 -15.34 18.97 16.96
N LYS A 386 -14.95 18.29 18.04
CA LYS A 386 -15.20 16.84 18.21
C LYS A 386 -16.68 16.47 18.39
N ILE A 387 -17.55 17.45 18.63
CA ILE A 387 -18.98 17.24 18.92
C ILE A 387 -19.81 17.87 17.79
N ILE A 388 -20.78 17.12 17.27
CA ILE A 388 -21.85 17.63 16.42
C ILE A 388 -23.03 18.01 17.30
N LYS A 389 -23.62 19.19 17.06
CA LYS A 389 -24.85 19.62 17.70
C LYS A 389 -25.90 19.86 16.61
N SER A 390 -27.06 19.24 16.75
CA SER A 390 -28.19 19.51 15.87
C SER A 390 -28.73 20.92 16.09
N LYS A 391 -29.13 21.60 15.01
CA LYS A 391 -29.84 22.89 15.10
C LYS A 391 -31.35 22.71 15.28
N ILE A 392 -31.88 21.55 14.89
CA ILE A 392 -33.31 21.22 14.98
C ILE A 392 -33.68 20.84 16.41
N ASP A 393 -32.98 19.88 17.02
CA ASP A 393 -33.35 19.32 18.34
C ASP A 393 -32.37 19.68 19.47
N GLY A 394 -31.25 20.33 19.13
CA GLY A 394 -30.23 20.74 20.10
C GLY A 394 -29.39 19.60 20.69
N GLN A 395 -29.65 18.34 20.31
CA GLN A 395 -28.93 17.16 20.79
C GLN A 395 -27.47 17.17 20.31
N LYS A 396 -26.60 16.55 21.12
CA LYS A 396 -25.15 16.53 20.89
C LYS A 396 -24.67 15.09 20.78
N MET A 397 -23.80 14.83 19.81
CA MET A 397 -23.15 13.53 19.66
C MET A 397 -21.67 13.70 19.32
N ASP A 398 -20.84 12.73 19.70
CA ASP A 398 -19.47 12.67 19.20
C ASP A 398 -19.48 12.53 17.67
N ARG A 399 -18.62 13.30 17.00
CA ARG A 399 -18.56 13.37 15.54
C ARG A 399 -18.27 12.02 14.91
N ASP A 400 -17.41 11.21 15.52
CA ASP A 400 -17.01 9.91 14.96
C ASP A 400 -18.19 8.92 15.04
N ILE A 401 -18.97 8.97 16.13
CA ILE A 401 -20.21 8.19 16.31
C ILE A 401 -21.29 8.64 15.32
N ASN A 402 -21.45 9.95 15.11
CA ASN A 402 -22.37 10.49 14.12
C ASN A 402 -22.03 10.04 12.71
N LYS A 403 -20.74 10.13 12.37
CA LYS A 403 -20.24 9.68 11.08
C LYS A 403 -20.58 8.20 10.87
N TRP A 404 -20.33 7.34 11.87
CA TRP A 404 -20.69 5.92 11.80
C TRP A 404 -22.17 5.66 11.55
N ARG A 405 -23.07 6.33 12.28
CA ARG A 405 -24.51 6.17 12.05
C ARG A 405 -24.90 6.57 10.63
N SER A 406 -24.36 7.69 10.14
CA SER A 406 -24.56 8.11 8.75
C SER A 406 -24.02 7.07 7.75
N TRP A 407 -22.91 6.39 8.06
CA TRP A 407 -22.37 5.30 7.25
C TRP A 407 -23.29 4.09 7.20
N ASN A 408 -23.84 3.64 8.35
CA ASN A 408 -24.78 2.51 8.35
C ASN A 408 -26.07 2.84 7.58
N ILE A 409 -26.57 4.06 7.71
CA ILE A 409 -27.76 4.52 6.98
C ILE A 409 -27.47 4.58 5.48
N SER A 410 -26.36 5.20 5.08
CA SER A 410 -25.98 5.34 3.66
C SER A 410 -25.56 4.02 3.00
N ALA A 411 -25.03 3.07 3.76
CA ALA A 411 -24.62 1.76 3.26
C ALA A 411 -25.78 0.75 3.25
N GLY A 412 -27.00 1.14 3.66
CA GLY A 412 -28.15 0.24 3.65
C GLY A 412 -28.01 -0.93 4.63
N PHE A 413 -27.51 -0.67 5.86
CA PHE A 413 -27.42 -1.70 6.91
C PHE A 413 -28.76 -2.18 7.48
N SER A 414 -29.88 -1.68 6.94
CA SER A 414 -31.21 -2.24 7.19
C SER A 414 -31.96 -2.39 5.86
N ARG A 415 -32.20 -3.65 5.47
CA ARG A 415 -33.05 -4.11 4.35
C ARG A 415 -32.59 -3.72 2.94
N TYR A 416 -31.83 -4.61 2.30
CA TYR A 416 -32.02 -4.89 0.86
C TYR A 416 -31.79 -6.38 0.58
N THR A 417 -32.89 -7.14 0.72
CA THR A 417 -33.17 -8.30 -0.11
C THR A 417 -33.40 -7.85 -1.56
N LEU A 418 -33.12 -8.77 -2.48
CA LEU A 418 -33.36 -8.75 -3.94
C LEU A 418 -32.21 -8.20 -4.78
N GLY A 419 -31.69 -9.12 -5.59
CA GLY A 419 -30.65 -8.85 -6.55
C GLY A 419 -31.15 -8.07 -7.75
N GLU A 420 -30.29 -7.23 -8.27
CA GLU A 420 -30.24 -6.92 -9.69
C GLU A 420 -28.88 -6.31 -10.04
N LYS A 421 -28.53 -6.47 -11.31
CA LYS A 421 -27.20 -6.27 -11.88
C LYS A 421 -26.73 -4.82 -11.78
N SER A 422 -25.44 -4.69 -11.46
CA SER A 422 -24.47 -3.71 -11.96
C SER A 422 -25.02 -2.58 -12.84
N SER A 423 -25.19 -1.39 -12.27
CA SER A 423 -24.88 -0.13 -12.96
C SER A 423 -24.56 0.93 -11.91
N CYS A 424 -23.68 1.86 -12.26
CA CYS A 424 -23.29 2.97 -11.41
C CYS A 424 -24.52 3.82 -11.05
N ILE A 425 -25.07 3.68 -9.85
CA ILE A 425 -26.10 4.61 -9.36
C ILE A 425 -25.40 5.70 -8.55
N GLY A 426 -24.96 6.73 -9.28
CA GLY A 426 -24.95 8.07 -8.72
C GLY A 426 -26.40 8.53 -8.63
N GLY A 427 -26.96 8.53 -7.42
CA GLY A 427 -28.31 9.00 -7.16
C GLY A 427 -28.42 9.43 -5.71
N LEU A 428 -28.74 10.71 -5.49
CA LEU A 428 -29.13 11.23 -4.20
C LEU A 428 -30.22 10.33 -3.60
N ILE A 429 -29.97 9.72 -2.44
CA ILE A 429 -31.05 9.33 -1.55
C ILE A 429 -31.31 10.54 -0.66
N CYS A 430 -32.12 11.46 -1.18
CA CYS A 430 -32.84 12.43 -0.35
C CYS A 430 -33.88 11.63 0.44
N ILE A 431 -33.75 11.61 1.76
CA ILE A 431 -34.82 11.15 2.65
C ILE A 431 -35.89 12.25 2.60
N LEU A 432 -36.95 12.02 1.82
CA LEU A 432 -38.24 12.68 2.01
C LEU A 432 -38.79 12.15 3.34
N VAL A 433 -38.83 13.05 4.34
CA VAL A 433 -39.62 12.83 5.55
C VAL A 433 -41.05 13.17 5.17
N ASP A 434 -41.89 12.14 5.06
CA ASP A 434 -43.34 12.29 5.17
C ASP A 434 -43.64 12.90 6.55
N ILE A 435 -44.06 14.17 6.55
CA ILE A 435 -44.80 14.74 7.67
C ILE A 435 -46.24 14.76 7.18
N GLY A 436 -47.02 13.78 7.65
CA GLY A 436 -48.46 13.82 7.52
C GLY A 436 -49.03 14.97 8.34
N SER A 437 -49.74 15.86 7.66
CA SER A 437 -50.94 16.59 8.10
C SER A 437 -51.62 17.13 6.85
#